data_AF-A0A9J6DU37-F1
#
_entry.id   AF-A0A9J6DU37-F1
#
_cell.length_a   1.000
_cell.length_b   1.000
_cell.length_c   1.000
_cell.angle_alpha   90.00
_cell.angle_beta   90.00
_cell.angle_gamma   90.00
#
_symmetry.space_group_name_H-M   'P 1'
#
loop_
_entity.id
_entity.type
_entity.pdbx_description
1 polymer ?
#
loop_
_entity_poly.entity_id
_entity_poly.type
_entity_poly.pdbx_seq_one_letter_code
_entity_poly.pdbx_strand_id
1 'polypeptide(L)'
;MSVVGSPPNATAFHGRVLRELSLESASRIQNGNVFPLVGIHGNGFPWEHIPKWECVGINGNVFPGGAPRPSDPGKPPGNLGSGSEDMYRELTVYLLTPTLTYVALRLMPALWTPLVYASCAIGLPLVCFFTLGYFLYSLLPDSGVSATGKAVLITGCDSGFGHRLAVRLDRLGFQVRSYVCSTECTSDACRNLLLHKTKIDIKSKQALDIYFRQAVDYVRQNLDGNGLWAVVANAGVFGAMELEWWSIAEMKQHFDINVFGCVRTVQAFLPLLRQSRGRVVLTASYAGRGTASWNNVYSMTKHAVISLGDGLRRELMKWGISVVLVEPTYYKTAILPRPEAIVKKYQESNLPKEVKDAYGDDYASEMADISVNTMAFFARDNVDEVVDTLEKAVCTRHPRQMYRCDGFVRWLLVVIFLCFPLVFHDFLDYLFLHHHEVGPDGKLVKRLSMLERITNKVKEILMPQKLKK
;
A
#
# COMPACT_ATOMS: atom_id res chain seq x y z
N MET A 1 -39.40 -10.65 28.00
CA MET A 1 -38.45 -10.19 29.03
C MET A 1 -37.46 -9.24 28.37
N SER A 2 -37.79 -7.96 28.16
CA SER A 2 -37.78 -6.83 29.11
C SER A 2 -36.38 -6.53 29.71
N VAL A 3 -35.61 -5.62 29.09
CA VAL A 3 -35.39 -4.18 29.35
C VAL A 3 -34.37 -3.84 30.47
N VAL A 4 -33.40 -2.98 30.09
CA VAL A 4 -32.82 -1.80 30.77
C VAL A 4 -31.31 -1.89 31.07
N GLY A 5 -30.55 -0.99 30.46
CA GLY A 5 -29.17 -0.66 30.83
C GLY A 5 -28.42 0.18 29.80
N SER A 6 -28.97 1.32 29.38
CA SER A 6 -28.23 2.33 28.61
C SER A 6 -27.23 3.08 29.50
N PRO A 7 -26.03 3.43 29.01
CA PRO A 7 -25.32 4.62 29.45
C PRO A 7 -25.29 5.71 28.34
N PRO A 8 -25.23 7.00 28.71
CA PRO A 8 -25.47 8.12 27.81
C PRO A 8 -24.18 8.66 27.16
N ASN A 9 -24.37 9.22 25.95
CA ASN A 9 -23.66 10.37 25.37
C ASN A 9 -22.12 10.35 25.29
N ALA A 10 -21.60 9.79 24.20
CA ALA A 10 -20.23 10.04 23.71
C ALA A 10 -20.21 10.89 22.41
N THR A 11 -21.20 11.76 22.22
CA THR A 11 -21.33 12.64 21.03
C THR A 11 -21.25 14.14 21.36
N ALA A 12 -20.79 14.52 22.55
CA ALA A 12 -20.72 15.91 23.00
C ALA A 12 -19.29 16.51 23.10
N PHE A 13 -18.23 15.75 22.78
CA PHE A 13 -16.84 16.21 23.00
C PHE A 13 -16.05 16.59 21.74
N HIS A 14 -16.62 16.44 20.53
CA HIS A 14 -15.92 16.80 19.28
C HIS A 14 -16.52 18.00 18.53
N GLY A 15 -17.57 18.65 19.08
CA GLY A 15 -18.27 19.77 18.43
C GLY A 15 -17.91 21.18 18.93
N ARG A 16 -17.14 21.32 20.03
CA ARG A 16 -16.79 22.65 20.60
C ARG A 16 -15.37 23.13 20.34
N VAL A 17 -14.41 22.23 20.09
CA VAL A 17 -13.00 22.62 19.89
C VAL A 17 -12.73 23.16 18.46
N LEU A 18 -13.57 22.82 17.47
CA LEU A 18 -13.38 23.29 16.09
C LEU A 18 -14.14 24.58 15.73
N ARG A 19 -15.03 25.11 16.60
CA ARG A 19 -15.72 26.39 16.35
C ARG A 19 -15.02 27.60 16.96
N GLU A 20 -14.30 27.47 18.06
CA GLU A 20 -13.56 28.59 18.65
C GLU A 20 -12.24 28.91 17.93
N LEU A 21 -11.58 27.91 17.33
CA LEU A 21 -10.35 28.14 16.54
C LEU A 21 -10.58 28.78 15.16
N SER A 22 -11.82 28.91 14.67
CA SER A 22 -12.09 29.54 13.37
C SER A 22 -12.45 31.03 13.45
N LEU A 23 -12.80 31.55 14.64
CA LEU A 23 -13.23 32.95 14.80
C LEU A 23 -12.13 33.87 15.35
N GLU A 24 -11.12 33.35 16.05
CA GLU A 24 -9.99 34.16 16.53
C GLU A 24 -8.87 34.34 15.49
N SER A 25 -8.74 33.45 14.51
CA SER A 25 -7.77 33.60 13.42
C SER A 25 -8.24 34.59 12.34
N ALA A 26 -9.54 34.88 12.26
CA ALA A 26 -10.14 35.71 11.23
C ALA A 26 -10.13 37.22 11.55
N SER A 27 -9.89 37.63 12.80
CA SER A 27 -9.86 39.06 13.19
C SER A 27 -8.45 39.68 13.25
N ARG A 28 -7.38 38.89 13.05
CA ARG A 28 -5.99 39.37 13.08
C ARG A 28 -5.29 39.40 11.72
N ILE A 29 -5.99 39.11 10.64
CA ILE A 29 -5.52 39.37 9.26
C ILE A 29 -6.21 40.64 8.77
N GLN A 30 -5.90 41.79 9.38
CA GLN A 30 -6.26 43.07 8.76
C GLN A 30 -5.29 44.21 8.96
N ASN A 31 -4.11 44.02 9.56
CA ASN A 31 -3.04 45.02 9.46
C ASN A 31 -1.68 44.31 9.39
N GLY A 32 -1.02 44.47 8.25
CA GLY A 32 0.18 43.73 7.88
C GLY A 32 1.41 44.03 8.73
N ASN A 33 2.28 43.02 8.85
CA ASN A 33 3.71 43.10 8.52
C ASN A 33 4.43 41.80 8.98
N VAL A 34 4.80 40.99 7.99
CA VAL A 34 6.06 40.24 7.80
C VAL A 34 6.86 39.78 9.05
N PHE A 35 7.06 38.45 9.16
CA PHE A 35 8.15 37.82 9.94
C PHE A 35 9.54 38.31 9.49
N PRO A 36 10.55 38.27 10.37
CA PRO A 36 11.64 37.35 10.02
C PRO A 36 12.14 36.49 11.18
N LEU A 37 12.31 35.21 10.85
CA LEU A 37 13.34 34.34 11.40
C LEU A 37 14.72 34.93 11.03
N VAL A 38 15.54 35.31 12.01
CA VAL A 38 17.01 35.32 11.87
C VAL A 38 17.64 34.98 13.22
N GLY A 39 18.35 33.86 13.28
CA GLY A 39 19.49 33.71 14.17
C GLY A 39 20.76 34.08 13.41
N ILE A 40 21.67 34.83 14.04
CA ILE A 40 23.13 34.89 13.80
C ILE A 40 23.77 35.68 14.97
N HIS A 41 24.91 35.19 15.43
CA HIS A 41 25.87 35.77 16.38
C HIS A 41 26.24 37.25 16.11
N GLY A 42 26.59 38.00 17.17
CA GLY A 42 27.40 39.21 17.04
C GLY A 42 27.29 40.18 18.21
N ASN A 43 28.43 40.61 18.74
CA ASN A 43 28.58 41.54 19.86
C ASN A 43 27.91 42.92 19.61
N GLY A 44 27.28 43.44 20.67
CA GLY A 44 27.15 44.87 20.97
C GLY A 44 26.07 45.67 20.24
N PHE A 45 24.93 45.93 20.90
CA PHE A 45 24.11 47.15 20.74
C PHE A 45 23.34 47.42 22.07
N PRO A 46 22.94 48.69 22.36
CA PRO A 46 22.75 49.25 23.70
C PRO A 46 21.34 49.03 24.29
N TRP A 47 21.31 48.92 25.62
CA TRP A 47 20.19 48.48 26.47
C TRP A 47 19.11 49.54 26.77
N GLU A 48 18.72 50.42 25.84
CA GLU A 48 17.82 51.53 26.20
C GLU A 48 16.33 51.36 25.87
N HIS A 49 15.91 50.30 25.16
CA HIS A 49 14.50 50.04 24.90
C HIS A 49 14.11 48.57 25.06
N ILE A 50 13.98 48.11 26.31
CA ILE A 50 13.26 46.87 26.63
C ILE A 50 11.78 47.24 26.89
N PRO A 51 10.80 46.66 26.16
CA PRO A 51 9.39 46.77 26.52
C PRO A 51 9.15 46.15 27.90
N LYS A 52 8.38 46.80 28.76
CA LYS A 52 7.93 46.20 30.04
C LYS A 52 7.17 44.90 29.73
N TRP A 53 7.68 43.78 30.21
CA TRP A 53 6.98 42.50 30.18
C TRP A 53 6.04 42.43 31.39
N GLU A 54 4.75 42.17 31.15
CA GLU A 54 3.82 41.74 32.19
C GLU A 54 3.82 40.21 32.23
N CYS A 55 4.21 39.62 33.37
CA CYS A 55 4.06 38.20 33.60
C CYS A 55 2.58 37.89 33.88
N VAL A 56 1.90 37.27 32.93
CA VAL A 56 0.55 36.72 33.14
C VAL A 56 0.70 35.35 33.81
N GLY A 57 0.39 35.27 35.10
CA GLY A 57 0.26 33.99 35.81
C GLY A 57 -0.95 33.20 35.31
N ILE A 58 -0.86 31.87 35.33
CA ILE A 58 -1.81 30.90 34.74
C ILE A 58 -3.26 31.01 35.29
N ASN A 59 -3.52 31.86 36.29
CA ASN A 59 -4.87 32.15 36.81
C ASN A 59 -5.38 33.59 36.55
N GLY A 60 -4.78 34.35 35.63
CA GLY A 60 -5.41 35.55 35.06
C GLY A 60 -5.50 36.79 35.97
N ASN A 61 -4.77 36.85 37.09
CA ASN A 61 -4.71 38.06 37.93
C ASN A 61 -3.51 38.94 37.54
N VAL A 62 -3.78 40.20 37.21
CA VAL A 62 -2.79 41.26 36.92
C VAL A 62 -2.42 41.96 38.23
N PHE A 63 -1.14 41.98 38.60
CA PHE A 63 -0.65 42.78 39.72
C PHE A 63 -0.18 44.15 39.23
N PRO A 64 -0.77 45.28 39.70
CA PRO A 64 -0.34 46.60 39.26
C PRO A 64 0.95 47.02 39.96
N GLY A 65 2.04 47.12 39.19
CA GLY A 65 3.27 47.79 39.61
C GLY A 65 3.08 49.31 39.62
N GLY A 66 2.61 49.86 40.73
CA GLY A 66 2.52 51.30 40.99
C GLY A 66 3.53 51.74 42.04
N ALA A 67 4.27 52.82 41.75
CA ALA A 67 5.16 53.49 42.70
C ALA A 67 4.40 53.97 43.97
N PRO A 68 5.03 54.00 45.17
CA PRO A 68 4.32 54.31 46.41
C PRO A 68 3.91 55.80 46.46
N ARG A 69 2.63 56.06 46.73
CA ARG A 69 2.11 57.39 47.09
C ARG A 69 2.35 57.68 48.58
N PRO A 70 2.42 58.96 49.00
CA PRO A 70 2.75 59.33 50.37
C PRO A 70 1.69 58.88 51.37
N SER A 71 2.17 58.52 52.56
CA SER A 71 1.46 57.97 53.71
C SER A 71 0.32 58.85 54.25
N ASP A 72 -0.83 58.22 54.50
CA ASP A 72 -1.95 58.75 55.29
C ASP A 72 -1.67 58.50 56.79
N PRO A 73 -1.61 59.52 57.68
CA PRO A 73 -1.15 59.35 59.05
C PRO A 73 -2.30 58.90 59.95
N GLY A 74 -2.48 57.59 60.13
CA GLY A 74 -3.55 57.12 61.02
C GLY A 74 -3.70 55.62 61.33
N LYS A 75 -2.75 54.73 60.99
CA LYS A 75 -2.86 53.30 61.35
C LYS A 75 -1.58 52.73 61.98
N PRO A 76 -1.69 51.92 63.05
CA PRO A 76 -0.54 51.34 63.76
C PRO A 76 0.13 50.23 62.92
N PRO A 77 1.43 49.94 63.14
CA PRO A 77 2.20 49.04 62.28
C PRO A 77 1.81 47.58 62.55
N GLY A 78 1.10 46.97 61.60
CA GLY A 78 0.81 45.54 61.59
C GLY A 78 1.94 44.74 60.93
N ASN A 79 2.66 43.96 61.74
CA ASN A 79 3.57 42.85 61.44
C ASN A 79 4.08 42.70 59.98
N LEU A 80 5.33 43.12 59.78
CA LEU A 80 6.22 42.67 58.71
C LEU A 80 6.55 41.18 58.90
N GLY A 81 5.77 40.29 58.28
CA GLY A 81 5.96 38.85 58.40
C GLY A 81 5.36 38.06 57.24
N SER A 82 5.78 38.35 56.00
CA SER A 82 5.47 37.50 54.83
C SER A 82 6.47 37.58 53.68
N GLY A 83 7.47 38.47 53.74
CA GLY A 83 8.39 38.69 52.62
C GLY A 83 9.37 37.54 52.36
N SER A 84 9.67 36.68 53.35
CA SER A 84 10.65 35.60 53.17
C SER A 84 10.06 34.41 52.42
N GLU A 85 8.86 33.92 52.76
CA GLU A 85 8.27 32.74 52.11
C GLU A 85 7.89 32.99 50.64
N ASP A 86 7.35 34.17 50.32
CA ASP A 86 7.06 34.55 48.93
C ASP A 86 8.35 34.73 48.12
N MET A 87 9.40 35.30 48.73
CA MET A 87 10.71 35.39 48.10
C MET A 87 11.29 34.00 47.81
N TYR A 88 11.17 33.01 48.71
CA TYR A 88 11.66 31.65 48.45
C TYR A 88 10.85 30.92 47.37
N ARG A 89 9.53 31.12 47.28
CA ARG A 89 8.70 30.58 46.19
C ARG A 89 9.05 31.19 44.84
N GLU A 90 9.17 32.50 44.77
CA GLU A 90 9.58 33.22 43.56
C GLU A 90 11.01 32.82 43.15
N LEU A 91 11.95 32.74 44.09
CA LEU A 91 13.32 32.29 43.84
C LEU A 91 13.35 30.84 43.31
N THR A 92 12.51 29.95 43.84
CA THR A 92 12.40 28.56 43.40
C THR A 92 11.86 28.47 41.97
N VAL A 93 10.85 29.27 41.62
CA VAL A 93 10.28 29.25 40.27
C VAL A 93 11.24 29.91 39.26
N TYR A 94 11.85 31.04 39.61
CA TYR A 94 12.70 31.84 38.71
C TYR A 94 14.13 31.31 38.54
N LEU A 95 14.71 30.67 39.56
CA LEU A 95 16.07 30.12 39.46
C LEU A 95 16.06 28.61 39.27
N LEU A 96 15.23 27.88 40.01
CA LEU A 96 15.29 26.41 40.00
C LEU A 96 14.69 25.83 38.72
N THR A 97 13.58 26.37 38.20
CA THR A 97 12.97 25.87 36.95
C THR A 97 13.86 26.06 35.73
N PRO A 98 14.39 27.27 35.43
CA PRO A 98 15.28 27.45 34.28
C PRO A 98 16.61 26.73 34.44
N THR A 99 17.12 26.60 35.67
CA THR A 99 18.35 25.83 35.94
C THR A 99 18.11 24.34 35.71
N LEU A 100 16.99 23.78 36.17
CA LEU A 100 16.63 22.39 35.91
C LEU A 100 16.39 22.13 34.42
N THR A 101 15.72 23.04 33.71
CA THR A 101 15.54 22.94 32.25
C THR A 101 16.89 23.04 31.52
N TYR A 102 17.76 23.96 31.92
CA TYR A 102 19.10 24.12 31.33
C TYR A 102 19.98 22.90 31.60
N VAL A 103 19.97 22.37 32.82
CA VAL A 103 20.67 21.14 33.20
C VAL A 103 20.11 19.95 32.43
N ALA A 104 18.78 19.82 32.31
CA ALA A 104 18.14 18.78 31.52
C ALA A 104 18.52 18.85 30.03
N LEU A 105 18.51 20.04 29.43
CA LEU A 105 18.91 20.26 28.03
C LEU A 105 20.42 20.03 27.80
N ARG A 106 21.27 20.23 28.81
CA ARG A 106 22.71 19.92 28.75
C ARG A 106 23.00 18.43 28.98
N LEU A 107 22.27 17.78 29.88
CA LEU A 107 22.41 16.35 30.18
C LEU A 107 21.76 15.45 29.13
N MET A 108 20.69 15.92 28.46
CA MET A 108 20.01 15.13 27.43
C MET A 108 20.96 14.67 26.32
N PRO A 109 21.75 15.56 25.67
CA PRO A 109 22.74 15.13 24.69
C PRO A 109 23.83 14.26 25.32
N ALA A 110 24.26 14.53 26.55
CA ALA A 110 25.30 13.74 27.23
C ALA A 110 24.85 12.30 27.55
N LEU A 111 23.55 12.06 27.72
CA LEU A 111 22.98 10.73 27.94
C LEU A 111 22.50 10.06 26.65
N TRP A 112 21.87 10.83 25.75
CA TRP A 112 21.32 10.34 24.48
C TRP A 112 22.43 9.96 23.49
N THR A 113 23.49 10.75 23.43
CA THR A 113 24.57 10.56 22.45
C THR A 113 25.32 9.23 22.66
N PRO A 114 25.75 8.86 23.89
CA PRO A 114 26.32 7.53 24.14
C PRO A 114 25.35 6.39 23.88
N LEU A 115 24.04 6.57 24.15
CA LEU A 115 23.03 5.55 23.87
C LEU A 115 22.83 5.33 22.36
N VAL A 116 22.85 6.40 21.56
CA VAL A 116 22.83 6.32 20.09
C VAL A 116 24.12 5.71 19.55
N TYR A 117 25.28 6.10 20.08
CA TYR A 117 26.55 5.49 19.68
C TYR A 117 26.62 4.01 20.05
N ALA A 118 26.14 3.62 21.24
CA ALA A 118 26.06 2.22 21.66
C ALA A 118 25.07 1.42 20.81
N SER A 119 23.91 2.00 20.47
CA SER A 119 22.92 1.36 19.60
C SER A 119 23.44 1.20 18.17
N CYS A 120 24.21 2.16 17.65
CA CYS A 120 24.92 2.02 16.37
C CYS A 120 26.07 1.00 16.45
N ALA A 121 26.87 1.03 17.52
CA ALA A 121 28.03 0.14 17.70
C ALA A 121 27.64 -1.33 17.86
N ILE A 122 26.42 -1.63 18.33
CA ILE A 122 25.90 -3.00 18.44
C ILE A 122 24.94 -3.30 17.28
N GLY A 123 24.02 -2.38 16.98
CA GLY A 123 22.98 -2.55 15.98
C GLY A 123 23.54 -2.65 14.56
N LEU A 124 24.51 -1.81 14.19
CA LEU A 124 25.09 -1.85 12.84
C LEU A 124 25.85 -3.16 12.59
N PRO A 125 26.73 -3.65 13.49
CA PRO A 125 27.36 -4.95 13.32
C PRO A 125 26.37 -6.11 13.29
N LEU A 126 25.30 -6.08 14.10
CA LEU A 126 24.25 -7.11 14.05
C LEU A 126 23.53 -7.11 12.70
N VAL A 127 23.14 -5.95 12.20
CA VAL A 127 22.52 -5.82 10.87
C VAL A 127 23.50 -6.30 9.80
N CYS A 128 24.76 -5.90 9.83
CA CYS A 128 25.80 -6.38 8.91
C CYS A 128 26.00 -7.91 9.01
N PHE A 129 26.00 -8.49 10.20
CA PHE A 129 26.15 -9.93 10.41
C PHE A 129 24.96 -10.71 9.83
N PHE A 130 23.72 -10.30 10.12
CA PHE A 130 22.54 -10.96 9.59
C PHE A 130 22.37 -10.75 8.08
N THR A 131 22.69 -9.56 7.56
CA THR A 131 22.65 -9.29 6.11
C THR A 131 23.74 -10.05 5.36
N LEU A 132 24.97 -10.11 5.89
CA LEU A 132 26.04 -10.93 5.33
C LEU A 132 25.68 -12.42 5.38
N GLY A 133 25.15 -12.90 6.51
CA GLY A 133 24.69 -14.28 6.65
C GLY A 133 23.58 -14.62 5.64
N TYR A 134 22.62 -13.72 5.46
CA TYR A 134 21.58 -13.86 4.44
C TYR A 134 22.15 -13.82 3.01
N PHE A 135 23.10 -12.92 2.75
CA PHE A 135 23.77 -12.83 1.46
C PHE A 135 24.53 -14.11 1.13
N LEU A 136 25.35 -14.62 2.05
CA LEU A 136 26.05 -15.89 1.90
C LEU A 136 25.08 -17.07 1.71
N TYR A 137 23.99 -17.11 2.48
CA TYR A 137 22.93 -18.10 2.29
C TYR A 137 22.29 -18.01 0.88
N SER A 138 22.12 -16.80 0.36
CA SER A 138 21.54 -16.57 -0.97
C SER A 138 22.46 -16.98 -2.13
N LEU A 139 23.76 -17.14 -1.87
CA LEU A 139 24.75 -17.65 -2.83
C LEU A 139 24.80 -19.18 -2.88
N LEU A 140 24.21 -19.88 -1.89
CA LEU A 140 24.16 -21.34 -1.91
C LEU A 140 23.29 -21.80 -3.08
N PRO A 141 23.74 -22.79 -3.88
CA PRO A 141 22.98 -23.27 -5.02
C PRO A 141 21.67 -23.90 -4.57
N ASP A 142 20.59 -23.59 -5.28
CA ASP A 142 19.29 -24.20 -5.05
C ASP A 142 19.36 -25.70 -5.42
N SER A 143 19.12 -26.57 -4.45
CA SER A 143 18.94 -28.00 -4.73
C SER A 143 17.51 -28.25 -5.25
N GLY A 144 17.39 -29.04 -6.32
CA GLY A 144 16.10 -29.46 -6.87
C GLY A 144 15.49 -30.65 -6.12
N VAL A 145 14.17 -30.84 -6.27
CA VAL A 145 13.48 -32.07 -5.86
C VAL A 145 13.24 -32.97 -7.07
N SER A 146 13.37 -34.29 -6.88
CA SER A 146 12.96 -35.25 -7.91
C SER A 146 11.45 -35.20 -8.13
N ALA A 147 10.99 -35.30 -9.37
CA ALA A 147 9.58 -35.35 -9.73
C ALA A 147 8.90 -36.69 -9.40
N THR A 148 9.68 -37.76 -9.25
CA THR A 148 9.17 -39.10 -8.95
C THR A 148 8.34 -39.10 -7.66
N GLY A 149 7.14 -39.70 -7.72
CA GLY A 149 6.25 -39.78 -6.56
C GLY A 149 5.48 -38.50 -6.24
N LYS A 150 5.54 -37.45 -7.10
CA LYS A 150 5.00 -36.13 -6.81
C LYS A 150 3.97 -35.67 -7.84
N ALA A 151 2.79 -35.33 -7.35
CA ALA A 151 1.73 -34.71 -8.14
C ALA A 151 1.67 -33.20 -7.90
N VAL A 152 1.29 -32.42 -8.92
CA VAL A 152 1.12 -30.97 -8.82
C VAL A 152 -0.25 -30.58 -9.34
N LEU A 153 -1.02 -29.84 -8.54
CA LEU A 153 -2.29 -29.25 -8.95
C LEU A 153 -2.07 -27.81 -9.40
N ILE A 154 -2.61 -27.42 -10.55
CA ILE A 154 -2.52 -26.05 -11.08
C ILE A 154 -3.91 -25.53 -11.47
N THR A 155 -4.27 -24.33 -11.03
CA THR A 155 -5.51 -23.64 -11.46
C THR A 155 -5.24 -22.63 -12.57
N GLY A 156 -6.20 -22.42 -13.48
CA GLY A 156 -6.06 -21.48 -14.59
C GLY A 156 -5.09 -21.98 -15.66
N CYS A 157 -5.30 -23.22 -16.12
CA CYS A 157 -4.49 -23.88 -17.15
C CYS A 157 -5.06 -23.73 -18.57
N ASP A 158 -6.10 -22.91 -18.74
CA ASP A 158 -6.75 -22.60 -20.02
C ASP A 158 -5.82 -21.84 -20.99
N SER A 159 -4.96 -21.00 -20.43
CA SER A 159 -4.06 -20.11 -21.15
C SER A 159 -2.90 -19.62 -20.26
N GLY A 160 -2.04 -18.77 -20.80
CA GLY A 160 -1.05 -18.01 -20.03
C GLY A 160 -0.05 -18.86 -19.23
N PHE A 161 0.27 -18.40 -18.02
CA PHE A 161 1.30 -19.00 -17.17
C PHE A 161 0.96 -20.42 -16.71
N GLY A 162 -0.30 -20.67 -16.32
CA GLY A 162 -0.74 -21.96 -15.80
C GLY A 162 -0.63 -23.07 -16.84
N HIS A 163 -1.04 -22.79 -18.08
CA HIS A 163 -0.90 -23.75 -19.18
C HIS A 163 0.57 -24.10 -19.45
N ARG A 164 1.43 -23.09 -19.58
CA ARG A 164 2.86 -23.30 -19.84
C ARG A 164 3.55 -24.06 -18.70
N LEU A 165 3.21 -23.73 -17.45
CA LEU A 165 3.73 -24.43 -16.28
C LEU A 165 3.31 -25.90 -16.27
N ALA A 166 2.05 -26.19 -16.58
CA ALA A 166 1.54 -27.56 -16.65
C ALA A 166 2.35 -28.41 -17.64
N VAL A 167 2.58 -27.90 -18.85
CA VAL A 167 3.39 -28.58 -19.88
C VAL A 167 4.81 -28.85 -19.40
N ARG A 168 5.44 -27.89 -18.73
CA ARG A 168 6.83 -28.05 -18.29
C ARG A 168 6.97 -29.03 -17.14
N LEU A 169 6.09 -28.96 -16.14
CA LEU A 169 6.13 -29.89 -15.02
C LEU A 169 5.83 -31.33 -15.46
N ASP A 170 4.93 -31.51 -16.44
CA ASP A 170 4.67 -32.82 -17.05
C ASP A 170 5.92 -33.38 -17.74
N ARG A 171 6.63 -32.55 -18.53
CA ARG A 171 7.92 -32.92 -19.15
C ARG A 171 9.02 -33.25 -18.14
N LEU A 172 8.98 -32.65 -16.96
CA LEU A 172 9.89 -32.97 -15.85
C LEU A 172 9.51 -34.26 -15.09
N GLY A 173 8.39 -34.89 -15.43
CA GLY A 173 7.91 -36.14 -14.85
C GLY A 173 7.03 -35.98 -13.61
N PHE A 174 6.53 -34.77 -13.32
CA PHE A 174 5.51 -34.59 -12.29
C PHE A 174 4.16 -35.07 -12.80
N GLN A 175 3.34 -35.65 -11.92
CA GLN A 175 1.96 -35.93 -12.27
C GLN A 175 1.13 -34.64 -12.18
N VAL A 176 0.92 -33.97 -13.31
CA VAL A 176 0.19 -32.70 -13.33
C VAL A 176 -1.32 -32.93 -13.35
N ARG A 177 -2.01 -32.24 -12.46
CA ARG A 177 -3.48 -32.15 -12.40
C ARG A 177 -3.87 -30.69 -12.64
N SER A 178 -4.75 -30.44 -13.58
CA SER A 178 -5.14 -29.08 -13.97
C SER A 178 -6.61 -28.85 -13.72
N TYR A 179 -6.97 -27.61 -13.37
CA TYR A 179 -8.34 -27.18 -13.21
C TYR A 179 -8.58 -25.85 -13.92
N VAL A 180 -9.72 -25.73 -14.60
CA VAL A 180 -10.12 -24.54 -15.37
C VAL A 180 -11.51 -24.09 -14.93
N CYS A 181 -11.64 -22.81 -14.61
CA CYS A 181 -12.89 -22.19 -14.15
C CYS A 181 -13.56 -21.36 -15.26
N SER A 182 -13.60 -21.88 -16.49
CA SER A 182 -14.25 -21.20 -17.63
C SER A 182 -15.33 -22.08 -18.25
N THR A 183 -16.47 -21.47 -18.57
CA THR A 183 -17.56 -22.08 -19.35
C THR A 183 -17.17 -22.28 -20.82
N GLU A 184 -16.14 -21.58 -21.30
CA GLU A 184 -15.66 -21.61 -22.68
C GLU A 184 -14.12 -21.70 -22.68
N CYS A 185 -13.61 -22.88 -23.01
CA CYS A 185 -12.17 -23.12 -23.18
C CYS A 185 -11.87 -23.01 -24.69
N THR A 186 -11.17 -21.94 -25.09
CA THR A 186 -11.01 -21.52 -26.49
C THR A 186 -9.76 -22.05 -27.20
N SER A 187 -8.84 -22.76 -26.51
CA SER A 187 -7.60 -23.24 -27.13
C SER A 187 -7.58 -24.77 -27.34
N ASP A 188 -7.13 -25.22 -28.52
CA ASP A 188 -6.92 -26.64 -28.82
C ASP A 188 -5.76 -27.26 -28.03
N ALA A 189 -4.78 -26.45 -27.59
CA ALA A 189 -3.69 -26.89 -26.71
C ALA A 189 -4.20 -27.39 -25.35
N CYS A 190 -5.30 -26.81 -24.87
CA CYS A 190 -6.00 -27.31 -23.70
C CYS A 190 -6.61 -28.69 -23.92
N ARG A 191 -7.13 -29.02 -25.10
CA ARG A 191 -7.74 -30.36 -25.34
C ARG A 191 -6.77 -31.52 -25.15
N ASN A 192 -5.46 -31.32 -25.38
CA ASN A 192 -4.46 -32.40 -25.38
C ASN A 192 -3.70 -32.56 -24.06
N LEU A 193 -3.69 -31.55 -23.17
CA LEU A 193 -3.08 -31.61 -21.83
C LEU A 193 -4.12 -31.67 -20.70
N LEU A 194 -5.37 -31.33 -20.98
CA LEU A 194 -6.46 -31.40 -20.01
C LEU A 194 -6.97 -32.84 -19.90
N LEU A 195 -6.43 -33.59 -18.94
CA LEU A 195 -7.15 -34.74 -18.39
C LEU A 195 -8.38 -34.21 -17.61
N HIS A 196 -9.47 -34.09 -18.35
CA HIS A 196 -10.85 -33.75 -17.99
C HIS A 196 -11.21 -32.28 -17.70
N LYS A 197 -12.03 -31.74 -18.62
CA LYS A 197 -12.88 -30.58 -18.40
C LYS A 197 -13.98 -30.93 -17.40
N THR A 198 -14.07 -30.24 -16.28
CA THR A 198 -15.35 -30.10 -15.58
C THR A 198 -15.82 -28.66 -15.77
N LYS A 199 -16.95 -28.50 -16.47
CA LYS A 199 -17.59 -27.21 -16.71
C LYS A 199 -18.20 -26.73 -15.40
N ILE A 200 -17.79 -25.55 -14.94
CA ILE A 200 -18.31 -24.96 -13.70
C ILE A 200 -19.33 -23.91 -14.09
N ASP A 201 -20.59 -24.13 -13.73
CA ASP A 201 -21.61 -23.09 -13.78
C ASP A 201 -21.61 -22.37 -12.41
N ILE A 202 -21.01 -21.18 -12.36
CA ILE A 202 -20.83 -20.35 -11.15
C ILE A 202 -22.16 -19.64 -10.81
N LYS A 203 -23.27 -20.38 -10.70
CA LYS A 203 -24.59 -19.80 -10.40
C LYS A 203 -25.05 -20.00 -8.95
N SER A 204 -24.36 -20.83 -8.16
CA SER A 204 -24.67 -20.99 -6.73
C SER A 204 -23.44 -21.33 -5.89
N LYS A 205 -23.28 -20.66 -4.74
CA LYS A 205 -22.22 -20.89 -3.75
C LYS A 205 -22.21 -22.34 -3.22
N GLN A 206 -23.40 -22.97 -3.14
CA GLN A 206 -23.54 -24.38 -2.73
C GLN A 206 -23.02 -25.36 -3.79
N ALA A 207 -23.11 -25.00 -5.07
CA ALA A 207 -22.57 -25.82 -6.16
C ALA A 207 -21.02 -25.81 -6.16
N LEU A 208 -20.41 -24.68 -5.80
CA LEU A 208 -18.95 -24.54 -5.69
C LEU A 208 -18.34 -25.41 -4.60
N ASP A 209 -18.89 -25.42 -3.40
CA ASP A 209 -18.34 -26.22 -2.28
C ASP A 209 -18.43 -27.73 -2.56
N ILE A 210 -19.54 -28.19 -3.15
CA ILE A 210 -19.72 -29.57 -3.60
C ILE A 210 -18.67 -29.90 -4.67
N TYR A 211 -18.43 -28.97 -5.60
CA TYR A 211 -17.50 -29.19 -6.68
C TYR A 211 -16.04 -29.24 -6.22
N PHE A 212 -15.61 -28.37 -5.30
CA PHE A 212 -14.28 -28.47 -4.71
C PHE A 212 -14.08 -29.79 -3.96
N ARG A 213 -15.12 -30.32 -3.29
CA ARG A 213 -15.06 -31.67 -2.68
C ARG A 213 -14.87 -32.75 -3.74
N GLN A 214 -15.67 -32.71 -4.82
CA GLN A 214 -15.53 -33.65 -5.94
C GLN A 214 -14.14 -33.56 -6.60
N ALA A 215 -13.60 -32.35 -6.75
CA ALA A 215 -12.25 -32.15 -7.29
C ALA A 215 -11.18 -32.75 -6.37
N VAL A 216 -11.31 -32.60 -5.05
CA VAL A 216 -10.40 -33.21 -4.08
C VAL A 216 -10.49 -34.73 -4.12
N ASP A 217 -11.70 -35.28 -4.16
CA ASP A 217 -11.90 -36.74 -4.22
C ASP A 217 -11.37 -37.32 -5.52
N TYR A 218 -11.59 -36.64 -6.65
CA TYR A 218 -11.01 -37.00 -7.94
C TYR A 218 -9.49 -37.00 -7.87
N VAL A 219 -8.86 -35.91 -7.42
CA VAL A 219 -7.39 -35.84 -7.31
C VAL A 219 -6.90 -36.97 -6.41
N ARG A 220 -7.51 -37.16 -5.23
CA ARG A 220 -7.13 -38.22 -4.28
C ARG A 220 -7.18 -39.61 -4.92
N GLN A 221 -8.23 -39.92 -5.69
CA GLN A 221 -8.38 -41.22 -6.37
C GLN A 221 -7.37 -41.40 -7.51
N ASN A 222 -6.88 -40.31 -8.09
CA ASN A 222 -6.00 -40.30 -9.24
C ASN A 222 -4.58 -39.84 -8.88
N LEU A 223 -4.15 -40.01 -7.63
CA LEU A 223 -2.76 -39.77 -7.26
C LEU A 223 -1.85 -40.96 -7.60
N ASP A 224 -2.41 -42.15 -7.86
CA ASP A 224 -1.66 -43.36 -8.25
C ASP A 224 -0.47 -43.68 -7.30
N GLY A 225 -0.66 -43.43 -6.00
CA GLY A 225 0.36 -43.59 -4.96
C GLY A 225 1.30 -42.39 -4.78
N ASN A 226 1.21 -41.36 -5.63
CA ASN A 226 1.97 -40.13 -5.49
C ASN A 226 1.42 -39.23 -4.36
N GLY A 227 2.31 -38.44 -3.74
CA GLY A 227 1.89 -37.37 -2.84
C GLY A 227 1.55 -36.10 -3.62
N LEU A 228 0.47 -35.39 -3.23
CA LEU A 228 0.21 -34.05 -3.77
C LEU A 228 1.30 -33.09 -3.27
N TRP A 229 2.32 -32.86 -4.07
CA TRP A 229 3.51 -32.10 -3.70
C TRP A 229 3.27 -30.60 -3.70
N ALA A 230 2.56 -30.08 -4.70
CA ALA A 230 2.33 -28.65 -4.81
C ALA A 230 0.91 -28.35 -5.30
N VAL A 231 0.37 -27.24 -4.80
CA VAL A 231 -0.85 -26.60 -5.30
C VAL A 231 -0.49 -25.20 -5.77
N VAL A 232 -0.63 -24.95 -7.06
CA VAL A 232 -0.37 -23.65 -7.71
C VAL A 232 -1.71 -22.96 -7.95
N ALA A 233 -2.07 -22.03 -7.07
CA ALA A 233 -3.23 -21.17 -7.24
C ALA A 233 -2.85 -20.01 -8.17
N ASN A 234 -3.11 -20.19 -9.47
CA ASN A 234 -2.75 -19.24 -10.53
C ASN A 234 -3.98 -18.57 -11.19
N ALA A 235 -5.16 -19.20 -11.14
CA ALA A 235 -6.37 -18.64 -11.74
C ALA A 235 -6.63 -17.20 -11.27
N GLY A 236 -6.91 -16.31 -12.22
CA GLY A 236 -7.22 -14.92 -11.94
C GLY A 236 -7.72 -14.16 -13.16
N VAL A 237 -8.46 -13.09 -12.90
CA VAL A 237 -8.97 -12.13 -13.88
C VAL A 237 -8.44 -10.74 -13.58
N PHE A 238 -8.29 -9.95 -14.63
CA PHE A 238 -7.82 -8.57 -14.56
C PHE A 238 -8.91 -7.63 -15.08
N GLY A 239 -8.93 -6.40 -14.59
CA GLY A 239 -9.77 -5.33 -15.12
C GLY A 239 -9.17 -3.97 -14.81
N ALA A 240 -9.28 -3.06 -15.79
CA ALA A 240 -8.81 -1.68 -15.71
C ALA A 240 -9.97 -0.75 -16.07
N MET A 241 -10.44 0.03 -15.10
CA MET A 241 -11.50 1.03 -15.23
C MET A 241 -11.63 1.82 -13.92
N GLU A 242 -12.29 2.97 -13.98
CA GLU A 242 -12.58 3.80 -12.80
C GLU A 242 -13.40 3.04 -11.77
N LEU A 243 -13.20 3.40 -10.49
CA LEU A 243 -13.90 2.76 -9.39
C LEU A 243 -15.43 2.88 -9.52
N GLU A 244 -15.92 4.06 -9.91
CA GLU A 244 -17.35 4.34 -10.08
C GLU A 244 -17.99 3.55 -11.23
N TRP A 245 -17.19 3.05 -12.19
CA TRP A 245 -17.72 2.33 -13.34
C TRP A 245 -18.03 0.86 -13.01
N TRP A 246 -17.55 0.37 -11.88
CA TRP A 246 -17.72 -1.01 -11.45
C TRP A 246 -19.06 -1.19 -10.74
N SER A 247 -19.83 -2.20 -11.14
CA SER A 247 -20.90 -2.69 -10.28
C SER A 247 -20.33 -3.50 -9.11
N ILE A 248 -21.00 -3.45 -7.95
CA ILE A 248 -20.64 -4.30 -6.79
C ILE A 248 -20.67 -5.79 -7.15
N ALA A 249 -21.54 -6.21 -8.08
CA ALA A 249 -21.61 -7.59 -8.54
C ALA A 249 -20.32 -8.01 -9.27
N GLU A 250 -19.80 -7.17 -10.17
CA GLU A 250 -18.52 -7.43 -10.85
C GLU A 250 -17.35 -7.38 -9.89
N MET A 251 -17.30 -6.42 -8.96
CA MET A 251 -16.27 -6.39 -7.92
C MET A 251 -16.27 -7.70 -7.12
N LYS A 252 -17.45 -8.17 -6.70
CA LYS A 252 -17.60 -9.46 -6.01
C LYS A 252 -17.11 -10.61 -6.87
N GLN A 253 -17.36 -10.62 -8.17
CA GLN A 253 -16.85 -11.65 -9.08
C GLN A 253 -15.32 -11.63 -9.16
N HIS A 254 -14.69 -10.46 -9.24
CA HIS A 254 -13.23 -10.34 -9.22
C HIS A 254 -12.64 -10.88 -7.90
N PHE A 255 -13.25 -10.54 -6.76
CA PHE A 255 -12.87 -11.10 -5.46
C PHE A 255 -13.12 -12.62 -5.38
N ASP A 256 -14.23 -13.09 -5.93
CA ASP A 256 -14.59 -14.51 -5.91
C ASP A 256 -13.58 -15.36 -6.68
N ILE A 257 -13.11 -14.87 -7.83
CA ILE A 257 -12.11 -15.55 -8.65
C ILE A 257 -10.72 -15.39 -8.05
N ASN A 258 -10.24 -14.15 -7.86
CA ASN A 258 -8.84 -13.87 -7.53
C ASN A 258 -8.50 -14.21 -6.08
N VAL A 259 -9.42 -13.98 -5.14
CA VAL A 259 -9.18 -14.13 -3.71
C VAL A 259 -9.80 -15.42 -3.20
N PHE A 260 -11.12 -15.54 -3.30
CA PHE A 260 -11.81 -16.71 -2.75
C PHE A 260 -11.52 -17.98 -3.56
N GLY A 261 -11.22 -17.87 -4.86
CA GLY A 261 -10.71 -18.98 -5.67
C GLY A 261 -9.39 -19.53 -5.13
N CYS A 262 -8.45 -18.66 -4.74
CA CYS A 262 -7.22 -19.07 -4.05
C CYS A 262 -7.53 -19.73 -2.70
N VAL A 263 -8.36 -19.09 -1.87
CA VAL A 263 -8.72 -19.61 -0.53
C VAL A 263 -9.36 -21.00 -0.63
N ARG A 264 -10.37 -21.18 -1.48
CA ARG A 264 -11.06 -22.45 -1.69
C ARG A 264 -10.11 -23.53 -2.18
N THR A 265 -9.24 -23.19 -3.14
CA THR A 265 -8.23 -24.12 -3.65
C THR A 265 -7.30 -24.58 -2.53
N VAL A 266 -6.75 -23.66 -1.73
CA VAL A 266 -5.88 -24.02 -0.62
C VAL A 266 -6.64 -24.87 0.41
N GLN A 267 -7.81 -24.42 0.87
CA GLN A 267 -8.60 -25.12 1.88
C GLN A 267 -8.97 -26.54 1.45
N ALA A 268 -9.40 -26.73 0.20
CA ALA A 268 -9.81 -28.01 -0.33
C ALA A 268 -8.65 -29.02 -0.34
N PHE A 269 -7.45 -28.58 -0.74
CA PHE A 269 -6.30 -29.47 -0.93
C PHE A 269 -5.34 -29.57 0.27
N LEU A 270 -5.53 -28.73 1.30
CA LEU A 270 -4.74 -28.78 2.54
C LEU A 270 -4.65 -30.18 3.19
N PRO A 271 -5.72 -31.00 3.25
CA PRO A 271 -5.62 -32.36 3.78
C PRO A 271 -4.59 -33.24 3.05
N LEU A 272 -4.51 -33.15 1.72
CA LEU A 272 -3.55 -33.90 0.91
C LEU A 272 -2.13 -33.34 1.05
N LEU A 273 -1.99 -32.00 1.07
CA LEU A 273 -0.70 -31.34 1.32
C LEU A 273 -0.10 -31.66 2.69
N ARG A 274 -0.94 -31.88 3.72
CA ARG A 274 -0.48 -32.30 5.06
C ARG A 274 0.16 -33.69 5.04
N GLN A 275 -0.32 -34.59 4.20
CA GLN A 275 0.22 -35.95 4.08
C GLN A 275 1.58 -35.95 3.37
N SER A 276 1.71 -35.15 2.31
CA SER A 276 2.93 -35.05 1.51
C SER A 276 3.98 -34.08 2.08
N ARG A 277 3.60 -33.23 3.05
CA ARG A 277 4.37 -32.06 3.49
C ARG A 277 4.79 -31.19 2.30
N GLY A 278 3.84 -31.00 1.40
CA GLY A 278 4.01 -30.30 0.14
C GLY A 278 4.08 -28.78 0.31
N ARG A 279 3.60 -28.06 -0.69
CA ARG A 279 3.60 -26.59 -0.71
C ARG A 279 2.42 -25.97 -1.43
N VAL A 280 2.15 -24.73 -1.08
CA VAL A 280 1.23 -23.84 -1.78
C VAL A 280 2.05 -22.79 -2.53
N VAL A 281 1.78 -22.60 -3.81
CA VAL A 281 2.33 -21.52 -4.62
C VAL A 281 1.18 -20.62 -5.04
N LEU A 282 1.20 -19.35 -4.63
CA LEU A 282 0.17 -18.37 -4.95
C LEU A 282 0.70 -17.39 -6.00
N THR A 283 -0.04 -17.22 -7.09
CA THR A 283 0.29 -16.23 -8.11
C THR A 283 -0.34 -14.89 -7.72
N ALA A 284 0.48 -14.05 -7.10
CA ALA A 284 0.13 -12.70 -6.71
C ALA A 284 0.35 -11.74 -7.90
N SER A 285 0.81 -10.52 -7.61
CA SER A 285 1.19 -9.51 -8.60
C SER A 285 1.90 -8.36 -7.88
N TYR A 286 2.73 -7.61 -8.60
CA TYR A 286 3.18 -6.29 -8.16
C TYR A 286 2.01 -5.36 -7.79
N ALA A 287 0.84 -5.52 -8.43
CA ALA A 287 -0.38 -4.78 -8.10
C ALA A 287 -0.88 -5.04 -6.64
N GLY A 288 -0.30 -6.02 -5.94
CA GLY A 288 -0.51 -6.25 -4.51
C GLY A 288 0.42 -5.46 -3.58
N ARG A 289 1.38 -4.71 -4.15
CA ARG A 289 2.36 -3.87 -3.43
C ARG A 289 2.15 -2.39 -3.70
N GLY A 290 1.62 -2.06 -4.88
CA GLY A 290 1.25 -0.70 -5.28
C GLY A 290 -0.03 -0.73 -6.10
N THR A 291 -0.79 0.36 -6.06
CA THR A 291 -2.07 0.52 -6.75
C THR A 291 -1.96 1.67 -7.74
N ALA A 292 -2.36 1.44 -8.98
CA ALA A 292 -2.51 2.50 -9.97
C ALA A 292 -3.97 2.98 -9.96
N SER A 293 -4.20 4.25 -10.31
CA SER A 293 -5.53 4.88 -10.32
C SER A 293 -6.57 4.08 -11.11
N TRP A 294 -6.19 3.50 -12.26
CA TRP A 294 -7.08 2.78 -13.18
C TRP A 294 -7.26 1.27 -12.90
N ASN A 295 -6.62 0.67 -11.89
CA ASN A 295 -6.75 -0.78 -11.60
C ASN A 295 -7.11 -1.13 -10.15
N ASN A 296 -7.77 -0.20 -9.45
CA ASN A 296 -8.07 -0.30 -8.03
C ASN A 296 -8.66 -1.66 -7.60
N VAL A 297 -9.74 -2.13 -8.24
CA VAL A 297 -10.38 -3.43 -7.90
C VAL A 297 -9.41 -4.60 -8.05
N TYR A 298 -8.61 -4.65 -9.13
CA TYR A 298 -7.62 -5.70 -9.30
C TYR A 298 -6.53 -5.63 -8.22
N SER A 299 -5.98 -4.44 -7.95
CA SER A 299 -5.00 -4.22 -6.90
C SER A 299 -5.52 -4.65 -5.53
N MET A 300 -6.76 -4.31 -5.16
CA MET A 300 -7.40 -4.78 -3.92
C MET A 300 -7.36 -6.31 -3.82
N THR A 301 -7.72 -7.02 -4.89
CA THR A 301 -7.68 -8.50 -4.89
C THR A 301 -6.26 -9.05 -4.73
N LYS A 302 -5.25 -8.43 -5.36
CA LYS A 302 -3.86 -8.90 -5.27
C LYS A 302 -3.21 -8.55 -3.93
N HIS A 303 -3.57 -7.43 -3.31
CA HIS A 303 -3.19 -7.14 -1.92
C HIS A 303 -3.74 -8.21 -0.97
N ALA A 304 -5.00 -8.62 -1.15
CA ALA A 304 -5.61 -9.69 -0.37
C ALA A 304 -4.88 -11.03 -0.53
N VAL A 305 -4.45 -11.38 -1.75
CA VAL A 305 -3.67 -12.61 -2.00
C VAL A 305 -2.28 -12.56 -1.35
N ILE A 306 -1.61 -11.41 -1.34
CA ILE A 306 -0.32 -11.25 -0.64
C ILE A 306 -0.51 -11.43 0.87
N SER A 307 -1.54 -10.79 1.44
CA SER A 307 -1.88 -10.94 2.86
C SER A 307 -2.22 -12.39 3.21
N LEU A 308 -2.98 -13.09 2.35
CA LEU A 308 -3.27 -14.51 2.49
C LEU A 308 -1.98 -15.34 2.53
N GLY A 309 -1.05 -15.12 1.61
CA GLY A 309 0.22 -15.84 1.58
C GLY A 309 1.09 -15.60 2.81
N ASP A 310 1.16 -14.35 3.28
CA ASP A 310 1.91 -14.00 4.49
C ASP A 310 1.35 -14.68 5.75
N GLY A 311 0.03 -14.70 5.90
CA GLY A 311 -0.66 -15.41 6.98
C GLY A 311 -0.44 -16.93 6.91
N LEU A 312 -0.71 -17.53 5.75
CA LEU A 312 -0.61 -18.97 5.53
C LEU A 312 0.80 -19.50 5.80
N ARG A 313 1.85 -18.73 5.49
CA ARG A 313 3.23 -19.15 5.75
C ARG A 313 3.48 -19.44 7.23
N ARG A 314 2.96 -18.60 8.13
CA ARG A 314 3.08 -18.81 9.59
C ARG A 314 2.12 -19.89 10.06
N GLU A 315 0.90 -19.88 9.52
CA GLU A 315 -0.14 -20.84 9.92
C GLU A 315 0.23 -22.28 9.58
N LEU A 316 0.79 -22.53 8.39
CA LEU A 316 1.04 -23.86 7.86
C LEU A 316 2.43 -24.42 8.21
N MET A 317 3.29 -23.61 8.82
CA MET A 317 4.62 -24.02 9.28
C MET A 317 4.58 -25.25 10.19
N LYS A 318 3.60 -25.31 11.11
CA LYS A 318 3.39 -26.45 12.03
C LYS A 318 3.11 -27.79 11.33
N TRP A 319 2.68 -27.74 10.08
CA TRP A 319 2.40 -28.92 9.26
C TRP A 319 3.57 -29.26 8.30
N GLY A 320 4.66 -28.49 8.31
CA GLY A 320 5.75 -28.63 7.36
C GLY A 320 5.37 -28.26 5.92
N ILE A 321 4.27 -27.54 5.72
CA ILE A 321 3.83 -27.09 4.39
C ILE A 321 4.45 -25.71 4.12
N SER A 322 5.16 -25.59 3.00
CA SER A 322 5.73 -24.30 2.57
C SER A 322 4.70 -23.47 1.80
N VAL A 323 4.77 -22.15 1.92
CA VAL A 323 3.94 -21.22 1.14
C VAL A 323 4.84 -20.25 0.41
N VAL A 324 4.63 -20.13 -0.90
CA VAL A 324 5.45 -19.33 -1.81
C VAL A 324 4.56 -18.34 -2.55
N LEU A 325 4.89 -17.05 -2.46
CA LEU A 325 4.32 -16.00 -3.31
C LEU A 325 5.16 -15.86 -4.58
N VAL A 326 4.52 -15.85 -5.74
CA VAL A 326 5.15 -15.42 -6.99
C VAL A 326 4.47 -14.12 -7.41
N GLU A 327 5.26 -13.06 -7.56
CA GLU A 327 4.79 -11.71 -7.88
C GLU A 327 5.26 -11.29 -9.29
N PRO A 328 4.48 -11.60 -10.34
CA PRO A 328 4.71 -11.03 -11.67
C PRO A 328 4.41 -9.53 -11.69
N THR A 329 5.15 -8.79 -12.51
CA THR A 329 4.86 -7.39 -12.85
C THR A 329 3.96 -7.33 -14.08
N TYR A 330 4.35 -6.58 -15.12
CA TYR A 330 3.62 -6.46 -16.37
C TYR A 330 4.23 -7.44 -17.38
N TYR A 331 3.40 -8.33 -17.92
CA TYR A 331 3.78 -9.28 -18.97
C TYR A 331 2.72 -9.27 -20.06
N LYS A 332 3.15 -9.33 -21.32
CA LYS A 332 2.24 -9.40 -22.46
C LYS A 332 1.56 -10.77 -22.48
N THR A 333 0.34 -10.82 -21.97
CA THR A 333 -0.50 -12.02 -21.92
C THR A 333 -1.92 -11.64 -22.35
N ALA A 334 -2.73 -12.65 -22.67
CA ALA A 334 -4.14 -12.45 -23.08
C ALA A 334 -5.04 -11.89 -21.96
N ILE A 335 -4.53 -11.73 -20.73
CA ILE A 335 -5.28 -11.16 -19.60
C ILE A 335 -5.45 -9.64 -19.72
N LEU A 336 -4.61 -8.97 -20.52
CA LEU A 336 -4.68 -7.53 -20.71
C LEU A 336 -5.85 -7.19 -21.64
N PRO A 337 -6.76 -6.28 -21.24
CA PRO A 337 -7.86 -5.85 -22.10
C PRO A 337 -7.32 -5.04 -23.27
N ARG A 338 -8.05 -5.07 -24.38
CA ARG A 338 -7.86 -4.10 -25.46
C ARG A 338 -8.60 -2.80 -25.11
N PRO A 339 -8.15 -1.63 -25.58
CA PRO A 339 -8.81 -0.36 -25.27
C PRO A 339 -10.30 -0.38 -25.64
N GLU A 340 -10.63 -0.97 -26.79
CA GLU A 340 -12.02 -1.02 -27.28
C GLU A 340 -12.93 -1.81 -26.35
N ALA A 341 -12.40 -2.82 -25.63
CA ALA A 341 -13.17 -3.60 -24.67
C ALA A 341 -13.52 -2.78 -23.41
N ILE A 342 -12.63 -1.88 -22.97
CA ILE A 342 -12.87 -0.99 -21.83
C ILE A 342 -13.92 0.06 -22.22
N VAL A 343 -13.75 0.70 -23.38
CA VAL A 343 -14.68 1.71 -23.90
C VAL A 343 -16.08 1.13 -24.11
N LYS A 344 -16.16 -0.02 -24.78
CA LYS A 344 -17.44 -0.71 -25.00
C LYS A 344 -18.12 -1.03 -23.67
N LYS A 345 -17.37 -1.53 -22.68
CA LYS A 345 -17.91 -1.82 -21.35
C LYS A 345 -18.46 -0.56 -20.67
N TYR A 346 -17.75 0.57 -20.76
CA TYR A 346 -18.23 1.86 -20.25
C TYR A 346 -19.52 2.30 -20.94
N GLN A 347 -19.57 2.24 -22.28
CA GLN A 347 -20.74 2.66 -23.06
C GLN A 347 -21.98 1.80 -22.76
N GLU A 348 -21.81 0.48 -22.70
CA GLU A 348 -22.88 -0.50 -22.44
C GLU A 348 -23.28 -0.59 -20.96
N SER A 349 -22.55 0.08 -20.06
CA SER A 349 -22.85 0.06 -18.64
C SER A 349 -24.17 0.78 -18.32
N ASN A 350 -24.87 0.28 -17.29
CA ASN A 350 -26.06 0.92 -16.71
C ASN A 350 -25.68 1.98 -15.65
N LEU A 351 -24.58 2.72 -15.87
CA LEU A 351 -24.15 3.77 -14.96
C LEU A 351 -25.17 4.91 -14.88
N PRO A 352 -25.33 5.56 -13.71
CA PRO A 352 -26.17 6.74 -13.59
C PRO A 352 -25.79 7.80 -14.60
N LYS A 353 -26.78 8.55 -15.10
CA LYS A 353 -26.55 9.61 -16.08
C LYS A 353 -25.54 10.65 -15.57
N GLU A 354 -25.61 11.00 -14.29
CA GLU A 354 -24.65 11.90 -13.62
C GLU A 354 -23.19 11.44 -13.80
N VAL A 355 -22.93 10.14 -13.66
CA VAL A 355 -21.60 9.55 -13.86
C VAL A 355 -21.21 9.62 -15.34
N LYS A 356 -22.11 9.24 -16.26
CA LYS A 356 -21.80 9.33 -17.70
C LYS A 356 -21.54 10.78 -18.15
N ASP A 357 -22.29 11.73 -17.62
CA ASP A 357 -22.13 13.15 -17.93
C ASP A 357 -20.84 13.75 -17.34
N ALA A 358 -20.40 13.29 -16.16
CA ALA A 358 -19.18 13.76 -15.50
C ALA A 358 -17.90 13.29 -16.20
N TYR A 359 -17.85 12.03 -16.61
CA TYR A 359 -16.68 11.44 -17.29
C TYR A 359 -16.72 11.69 -18.81
N GLY A 360 -17.80 11.34 -19.49
CA GLY A 360 -17.92 11.42 -20.95
C GLY A 360 -17.17 10.32 -21.71
N ASP A 361 -17.59 10.08 -22.96
CA ASP A 361 -17.01 9.04 -23.83
C ASP A 361 -15.55 9.34 -24.24
N ASP A 362 -15.19 10.62 -24.36
CA ASP A 362 -13.84 11.06 -24.69
C ASP A 362 -12.84 10.67 -23.59
N TYR A 363 -13.20 10.92 -22.32
CA TYR A 363 -12.40 10.48 -21.18
C TYR A 363 -12.28 8.96 -21.13
N ALA A 364 -13.39 8.24 -21.36
CA ALA A 364 -13.38 6.78 -21.33
C ALA A 364 -12.44 6.19 -22.39
N SER A 365 -12.43 6.77 -23.59
CA SER A 365 -11.52 6.39 -24.68
C SER A 365 -10.07 6.69 -24.33
N GLU A 366 -9.79 7.89 -23.84
CA GLU A 366 -8.44 8.31 -23.48
C GLU A 366 -7.88 7.51 -22.29
N MET A 367 -8.68 7.26 -21.25
CA MET A 367 -8.26 6.44 -20.10
C MET A 367 -7.99 4.99 -20.53
N ALA A 368 -8.81 4.42 -21.42
CA ALA A 368 -8.57 3.10 -21.98
C ALA A 368 -7.23 3.04 -22.74
N ASP A 369 -6.95 4.03 -23.57
CA ASP A 369 -5.68 4.13 -24.31
C ASP A 369 -4.49 4.32 -23.37
N ILE A 370 -4.55 5.27 -22.44
CA ILE A 370 -3.47 5.56 -21.49
C ILE A 370 -3.18 4.32 -20.65
N SER A 371 -4.20 3.67 -20.08
CA SER A 371 -4.01 2.51 -19.21
C SER A 371 -3.38 1.34 -19.96
N VAL A 372 -3.88 1.02 -21.17
CA VAL A 372 -3.34 -0.06 -21.99
C VAL A 372 -1.95 0.25 -22.52
N ASN A 373 -1.69 1.47 -23.01
CA ASN A 373 -0.38 1.88 -23.51
C ASN A 373 0.67 1.91 -22.39
N THR A 374 0.29 2.40 -21.19
CA THR A 374 1.17 2.37 -20.01
C THR A 374 1.50 0.93 -19.63
N MET A 375 0.51 0.04 -19.57
CA MET A 375 0.76 -1.39 -19.32
C MET A 375 1.67 -1.99 -20.39
N ALA A 376 1.42 -1.71 -21.67
CA ALA A 376 2.20 -2.24 -22.78
C ALA A 376 3.65 -1.75 -22.77
N PHE A 377 3.88 -0.47 -22.45
CA PHE A 377 5.21 0.13 -22.30
C PHE A 377 6.01 -0.57 -21.20
N PHE A 378 5.37 -0.88 -20.07
CA PHE A 378 6.02 -1.58 -18.97
C PHE A 378 6.04 -3.10 -19.13
N ALA A 379 5.25 -3.68 -20.05
CA ALA A 379 5.10 -5.12 -20.18
C ALA A 379 6.31 -5.79 -20.83
N ARG A 380 6.77 -6.88 -20.22
CA ARG A 380 7.81 -7.75 -20.77
C ARG A 380 7.21 -8.73 -21.78
N ASP A 381 7.96 -9.02 -22.83
CA ASP A 381 7.59 -9.99 -23.87
C ASP A 381 7.82 -11.44 -23.42
N ASN A 382 8.84 -11.67 -22.59
CA ASN A 382 9.24 -13.01 -22.18
C ASN A 382 8.40 -13.53 -21.00
N VAL A 383 7.23 -14.08 -21.32
CA VAL A 383 6.31 -14.76 -20.38
C VAL A 383 7.00 -15.92 -19.65
N ASP A 384 8.02 -16.53 -20.26
CA ASP A 384 8.72 -17.67 -19.68
C ASP A 384 9.46 -17.33 -18.39
N GLU A 385 9.83 -16.06 -18.13
CA GLU A 385 10.44 -15.66 -16.85
C GLU A 385 9.52 -15.93 -15.64
N VAL A 386 8.20 -15.75 -15.84
CA VAL A 386 7.20 -16.07 -14.81
C VAL A 386 7.05 -17.58 -14.67
N VAL A 387 7.06 -18.31 -15.78
CA VAL A 387 6.93 -19.77 -15.80
C VAL A 387 8.16 -20.42 -15.15
N ASP A 388 9.37 -19.96 -15.46
CA ASP A 388 10.63 -20.36 -14.83
C ASP A 388 10.57 -20.14 -13.32
N THR A 389 10.02 -19.00 -12.89
CA THR A 389 9.89 -18.66 -11.48
C THR A 389 8.87 -19.56 -10.77
N LEU A 390 7.73 -19.85 -11.40
CA LEU A 390 6.74 -20.78 -10.88
C LEU A 390 7.28 -22.23 -10.82
N GLU A 391 7.98 -22.67 -11.86
CA GLU A 391 8.66 -23.96 -11.91
C GLU A 391 9.69 -24.07 -10.79
N LYS A 392 10.54 -23.04 -10.63
CA LYS A 392 11.49 -22.94 -9.52
C LYS A 392 10.80 -22.99 -8.16
N ALA A 393 9.69 -22.28 -7.98
CA ALA A 393 8.90 -22.32 -6.75
C ALA A 393 8.38 -23.73 -6.41
N VAL A 394 8.10 -24.56 -7.43
CA VAL A 394 7.69 -25.96 -7.27
C VAL A 394 8.89 -26.88 -7.03
N CYS A 395 9.98 -26.68 -7.77
CA CYS A 395 11.10 -27.63 -7.87
C CYS A 395 12.23 -27.40 -6.85
N THR A 396 12.37 -26.20 -6.28
CA THR A 396 13.42 -25.95 -5.28
C THR A 396 13.13 -26.66 -3.96
N ARG A 397 14.10 -27.35 -3.36
CA ARG A 397 13.95 -28.09 -2.10
C ARG A 397 13.50 -27.17 -0.96
N HIS A 398 14.15 -26.01 -0.82
CA HIS A 398 13.84 -24.98 0.18
C HIS A 398 13.51 -23.66 -0.52
N PRO A 399 12.29 -23.49 -1.03
CA PRO A 399 11.96 -22.31 -1.82
C PRO A 399 11.96 -21.07 -0.93
N ARG A 400 12.29 -19.92 -1.54
CA ARG A 400 12.07 -18.61 -0.91
C ARG A 400 10.57 -18.39 -0.68
N GLN A 401 10.26 -17.56 0.31
CA GLN A 401 8.87 -17.21 0.65
C GLN A 401 8.21 -16.37 -0.44
N MET A 402 9.00 -15.62 -1.20
CA MET A 402 8.55 -14.73 -2.27
C MET A 402 9.56 -14.76 -3.41
N TYR A 403 9.06 -14.85 -4.63
CA TYR A 403 9.83 -14.65 -5.85
C TYR A 403 9.24 -13.52 -6.67
N ARG A 404 10.14 -12.77 -7.32
CA ARG A 404 9.81 -11.79 -8.35
C ARG A 404 10.40 -12.23 -9.67
N CYS A 405 9.65 -11.97 -10.74
CA CYS A 405 9.94 -12.54 -12.06
C CYS A 405 10.79 -11.59 -12.92
N ASP A 406 10.87 -10.31 -12.56
CA ASP A 406 11.31 -9.21 -13.43
C ASP A 406 12.81 -8.88 -13.36
N GLY A 407 13.63 -9.79 -12.82
CA GLY A 407 15.08 -9.65 -12.70
C GLY A 407 15.53 -8.62 -11.65
N PHE A 408 16.84 -8.59 -11.38
CA PHE A 408 17.42 -7.81 -10.28
C PHE A 408 17.23 -6.29 -10.43
N VAL A 409 17.46 -5.73 -11.62
CA VAL A 409 17.39 -4.27 -11.83
C VAL A 409 15.98 -3.75 -11.57
N ARG A 410 14.95 -4.40 -12.12
CA ARG A 410 13.56 -3.96 -11.96
C ARG A 410 13.01 -4.27 -10.56
N TRP A 411 13.48 -5.36 -9.96
CA TRP A 411 13.31 -5.60 -8.54
C TRP A 411 13.81 -4.41 -7.71
N LEU A 412 15.05 -3.98 -7.93
CA LEU A 412 15.67 -2.88 -7.21
C LEU A 412 14.92 -1.56 -7.44
N LEU A 413 14.57 -1.25 -8.69
CA LEU A 413 13.81 -0.04 -9.02
C LEU A 413 12.46 0.00 -8.31
N VAL A 414 11.75 -1.13 -8.23
CA VAL A 414 10.48 -1.20 -7.50
C VAL A 414 10.70 -1.12 -5.99
N VAL A 415 11.75 -1.71 -5.44
CA VAL A 415 12.06 -1.57 -4.01
C VAL A 415 12.35 -0.11 -3.67
N ILE A 416 13.18 0.56 -4.47
CA ILE A 416 13.45 2.00 -4.34
C ILE A 416 12.15 2.78 -4.47
N PHE A 417 11.32 2.45 -5.47
CA PHE A 417 10.01 3.09 -5.66
C PHE A 417 9.15 2.98 -4.40
N LEU A 418 8.99 1.77 -3.83
CA LEU A 418 8.21 1.53 -2.61
C LEU A 418 8.79 2.19 -1.35
N CYS A 419 10.04 2.65 -1.37
CA CYS A 419 10.65 3.41 -0.28
C CYS A 419 10.37 4.92 -0.36
N PHE A 420 9.85 5.43 -1.47
CA PHE A 420 9.51 6.85 -1.57
C PHE A 420 8.25 7.18 -0.76
N PRO A 421 8.10 8.44 -0.30
CA PRO A 421 6.86 8.92 0.30
C PRO A 421 5.67 8.80 -0.68
N LEU A 422 4.46 8.61 -0.16
CA LEU A 422 3.24 8.52 -0.98
C LEU A 422 3.06 9.71 -1.93
N VAL A 423 3.42 10.92 -1.52
CA VAL A 423 3.38 12.13 -2.36
C VAL A 423 4.17 11.96 -3.67
N PHE A 424 5.27 11.19 -3.64
CA PHE A 424 6.04 10.92 -4.84
C PHE A 424 5.32 9.94 -5.78
N HIS A 425 4.60 8.97 -5.22
CA HIS A 425 3.79 8.02 -6.00
C HIS A 425 2.64 8.77 -6.66
N ASP A 426 1.94 9.61 -5.90
CA ASP A 426 0.85 10.46 -6.39
C ASP A 426 1.35 11.42 -7.47
N PHE A 427 2.56 11.97 -7.31
CA PHE A 427 3.18 12.82 -8.32
C PHE A 427 3.48 12.06 -9.62
N LEU A 428 3.95 10.82 -9.55
CA LEU A 428 4.20 10.01 -10.74
C LEU A 428 2.89 9.58 -11.43
N ASP A 429 1.89 9.16 -10.67
CA ASP A 429 0.54 8.89 -11.20
C ASP A 429 -0.01 10.16 -11.88
N TYR A 430 0.12 11.31 -11.24
CA TYR A 430 -0.27 12.61 -11.79
C TYR A 430 0.47 12.95 -13.10
N LEU A 431 1.79 12.71 -13.17
CA LEU A 431 2.61 13.04 -14.32
C LEU A 431 2.26 12.19 -15.55
N PHE A 432 1.97 10.91 -15.36
CA PHE A 432 1.77 9.93 -16.44
C PHE A 432 0.31 9.68 -16.79
N LEU A 433 -0.63 9.89 -15.87
CA LEU A 433 -2.01 9.42 -16.00
C LEU A 433 -3.06 10.53 -15.83
N HIS A 434 -2.75 11.63 -15.13
CA HIS A 434 -3.69 12.76 -14.99
C HIS A 434 -3.55 13.81 -16.10
N HIS A 435 -4.24 13.54 -17.22
CA HIS A 435 -4.42 14.48 -18.32
C HIS A 435 -5.76 15.22 -18.30
N HIS A 436 -6.48 15.25 -17.17
CA HIS A 436 -7.81 15.85 -17.11
C HIS A 436 -7.97 16.78 -15.90
N GLU A 437 -8.77 17.82 -16.06
CA GLU A 437 -9.22 18.71 -14.98
C GLU A 437 -10.72 18.95 -15.06
N VAL A 438 -11.32 19.37 -13.96
CA VAL A 438 -12.75 19.71 -13.93
C VAL A 438 -12.94 21.02 -14.68
N GLY A 439 -13.67 20.96 -15.79
CA GLY A 439 -14.06 22.09 -16.60
C GLY A 439 -15.10 22.99 -15.92
N PRO A 440 -15.39 24.16 -16.50
CA PRO A 440 -16.35 25.11 -15.94
C PRO A 440 -17.78 24.56 -15.83
N ASP A 441 -18.12 23.54 -16.63
CA ASP A 441 -19.38 22.82 -16.66
C ASP A 441 -19.42 21.61 -15.70
N GLY A 442 -18.36 21.41 -14.91
CA GLY A 442 -18.23 20.29 -13.98
C GLY A 442 -17.81 18.97 -14.63
N LYS A 443 -17.55 18.95 -15.94
CA LYS A 443 -17.11 17.76 -16.68
C LYS A 443 -15.60 17.63 -16.71
N LEU A 444 -15.08 16.41 -16.86
CA LEU A 444 -13.66 16.22 -17.09
C LEU A 444 -13.28 16.68 -18.50
N VAL A 445 -12.36 17.65 -18.58
CA VAL A 445 -11.82 18.16 -19.84
C VAL A 445 -10.34 17.84 -19.91
N LYS A 446 -9.89 17.45 -21.11
CA LYS A 446 -8.48 17.18 -21.38
C LYS A 446 -7.63 18.42 -21.13
N ARG A 447 -6.62 18.25 -20.29
CA ARG A 447 -5.59 19.21 -19.95
C ARG A 447 -4.29 18.81 -20.64
N LEU A 448 -3.56 19.80 -21.16
CA LEU A 448 -2.19 19.60 -21.64
C LEU A 448 -1.34 18.98 -20.53
N SER A 449 -0.56 17.94 -20.88
CA SER A 449 0.36 17.28 -19.96
C SER A 449 1.34 18.28 -19.34
N MET A 450 1.92 17.96 -18.18
CA MET A 450 2.90 18.87 -17.55
C MET A 450 4.07 19.16 -18.48
N LEU A 451 4.52 18.16 -19.25
CA LEU A 451 5.56 18.30 -20.26
C LEU A 451 5.13 19.21 -21.40
N GLU A 452 3.91 19.10 -21.91
CA GLU A 452 3.38 20.02 -22.94
C GLU A 452 3.20 21.43 -22.39
N ARG A 453 2.77 21.59 -21.14
CA ARG A 453 2.69 22.90 -20.48
C ARG A 453 4.07 23.54 -20.34
N ILE A 454 5.06 22.76 -19.90
CA ILE A 454 6.45 23.24 -19.81
C ILE A 454 6.97 23.58 -21.20
N THR A 455 6.77 22.71 -22.20
CA THR A 455 7.22 22.92 -23.58
C THR A 455 6.54 24.13 -24.22
N ASN A 456 5.24 24.30 -24.02
CA ASN A 456 4.49 25.44 -24.53
C ASN A 456 4.91 26.74 -23.84
N LYS A 457 5.14 26.71 -22.52
CA LYS A 457 5.65 27.86 -21.77
C LYS A 457 7.08 28.21 -22.15
N VAL A 458 7.92 27.20 -22.43
CA VAL A 458 9.28 27.38 -22.97
C VAL A 458 9.20 27.98 -24.37
N LYS A 459 8.30 27.50 -25.25
CA LYS A 459 8.06 28.08 -26.58
C LYS A 459 7.56 29.53 -26.48
N GLU A 460 6.69 29.84 -25.53
CA GLU A 460 6.17 31.19 -25.29
C GLU A 460 7.26 32.15 -24.78
N ILE A 461 8.17 31.67 -23.92
CA ILE A 461 9.32 32.45 -23.44
C ILE A 461 10.39 32.62 -24.53
N LEU A 462 10.62 31.59 -25.36
CA LEU A 462 11.66 31.58 -26.39
C LEU A 462 11.22 32.19 -27.73
N MET A 463 9.92 32.34 -28.00
CA MET A 463 9.44 33.09 -29.17
C MET A 463 9.27 34.57 -28.81
N PRO A 464 10.16 35.47 -29.25
CA PRO A 464 9.99 36.90 -29.02
C PRO A 464 8.70 37.40 -29.70
N GLN A 465 8.00 38.34 -29.04
CA GLN A 465 6.76 39.00 -29.48
C GLN A 465 6.80 39.70 -30.86
N LYS A 466 7.87 39.56 -31.65
CA LYS A 466 8.08 40.24 -32.93
C LYS A 466 7.51 39.55 -34.18
N LEU A 467 6.74 38.46 -34.04
CA LEU A 467 6.06 37.80 -35.17
C LEU A 467 4.53 37.87 -35.12
N LYS A 468 3.96 38.74 -34.26
CA LYS A 468 2.50 38.98 -34.17
C LYS A 468 2.05 40.34 -34.71
N LYS A 469 2.85 41.02 -35.53
CA LYS A 469 2.45 42.23 -36.25
C LYS A 469 2.53 42.03 -37.75
#